data_AF-A0A7M2X3B9-F1
#
_entry.id   AF-A0A7M2X3B9-F1
#
_cell.length_a   1.000
_cell.length_b   1.000
_cell.length_c   1.000
_cell.angle_alpha   90.00
_cell.angle_beta   90.00
_cell.angle_gamma   90.00
#
_symmetry.space_group_name_H-M   'P 1'
#
loop_
_entity.id
_entity.type
_entity.pdbx_description
1 polymer ?
#
loop_
_entity_poly.entity_id
_entity_poly.type
_entity_poly.pdbx_seq_one_letter_code
_entity_poly.pdbx_strand_id
1 'polypeptide(L)'
;MKSYEVIRDAVDEPGVKAVAAAMRVSAALVYKWCEPPADAADPDNSGARNPLDRVRELYVNTKDRKLIDWLCHQAGGFFVANPDQDASIELDERVFTETRGMVRDFSELLDTITESLEQTPGIDKDEADQIREKWQDLKASVERFVIGCEKGFYHVPHKK
;
A
#
# COMPACT_ATOMS: atom_id res chain seq x y z
N MET A 1 1.92 -10.12 9.31
CA MET A 1 0.89 -10.99 8.70
C MET A 1 1.55 -11.87 7.67
N LYS A 2 1.33 -13.19 7.68
CA LYS A 2 1.96 -14.12 6.73
C LYS A 2 1.05 -14.33 5.51
N SER A 3 1.62 -14.51 4.31
CA SER A 3 0.85 -14.56 3.05
C SER A 3 -0.19 -15.69 3.00
N TYR A 4 0.15 -16.88 3.52
CA TYR A 4 -0.75 -18.03 3.55
C TYR A 4 -1.94 -17.83 4.50
N GLU A 5 -1.79 -17.04 5.56
CA GLU A 5 -2.89 -16.69 6.47
C GLU A 5 -3.89 -15.77 5.76
N VAL A 6 -3.39 -14.77 5.02
CA VAL A 6 -4.23 -13.87 4.21
C VAL A 6 -5.04 -14.65 3.18
N ILE A 7 -4.42 -15.59 2.47
CA ILE A 7 -5.12 -16.42 1.48
C ILE A 7 -6.16 -17.29 2.18
N ARG A 8 -5.82 -17.93 3.29
CA ARG A 8 -6.75 -18.77 4.05
C ARG A 8 -8.00 -17.99 4.45
N ASP A 9 -7.83 -16.80 4.99
CA ASP A 9 -8.94 -15.98 5.46
C ASP A 9 -9.78 -15.46 4.27
N ALA A 10 -9.13 -15.10 3.16
CA ALA A 10 -9.82 -14.61 1.95
C ALA A 10 -10.63 -15.70 1.22
N VAL A 11 -10.25 -16.97 1.33
CA VAL A 11 -10.98 -18.09 0.69
C VAL A 11 -12.02 -18.74 1.61
N ASP A 12 -12.10 -18.33 2.88
CA ASP A 12 -12.99 -18.94 3.87
C ASP A 12 -14.46 -18.76 3.50
N GLU A 13 -14.91 -17.51 3.34
CA GLU A 13 -16.30 -17.19 3.01
C GLU A 13 -16.72 -17.67 1.60
N PRO A 14 -15.96 -17.42 0.51
CA PRO A 14 -16.33 -17.94 -0.81
C PRO A 14 -16.21 -19.48 -0.91
N GLY A 15 -15.38 -20.07 -0.07
CA GLY A 15 -15.05 -21.49 -0.07
C GLY A 15 -13.99 -21.88 -1.11
N VAL A 16 -13.05 -22.73 -0.69
CA VAL A 16 -11.90 -23.20 -1.48
C VAL A 16 -12.27 -23.73 -2.87
N LYS A 17 -13.37 -24.50 -2.98
CA LYS A 17 -13.82 -25.07 -4.26
C LYS A 17 -14.30 -24.00 -5.25
N ALA A 18 -14.99 -22.98 -4.77
CA ALA A 18 -15.49 -21.89 -5.61
C ALA A 18 -14.33 -21.05 -6.13
N VAL A 19 -13.37 -20.71 -5.26
CA VAL A 19 -12.14 -19.99 -5.63
C VAL A 19 -11.33 -20.77 -6.65
N ALA A 20 -11.13 -22.08 -6.41
CA ALA A 20 -10.41 -22.95 -7.34
C ALA A 20 -11.05 -22.98 -8.73
N ALA A 21 -12.39 -23.09 -8.80
CA ALA A 21 -13.12 -23.06 -10.05
C ALA A 21 -12.98 -21.70 -10.77
N ALA A 22 -13.13 -20.59 -10.04
CA ALA A 22 -13.00 -19.24 -10.60
C ALA A 22 -11.60 -18.96 -11.14
N MET A 23 -10.57 -19.41 -10.42
CA MET A 23 -9.16 -19.25 -10.81
C MET A 23 -8.65 -20.33 -11.78
N ARG A 24 -9.49 -21.32 -12.13
CA ARG A 24 -9.14 -22.45 -13.02
C ARG A 24 -7.93 -23.25 -12.52
N VAL A 25 -7.87 -23.49 -11.21
CA VAL A 25 -6.84 -24.30 -10.56
C VAL A 25 -7.49 -25.45 -9.78
N SER A 26 -6.69 -26.40 -9.30
CA SER A 26 -7.21 -27.49 -8.46
C SER A 26 -7.47 -27.00 -7.03
N ALA A 27 -8.52 -27.52 -6.39
CA ALA A 27 -8.80 -27.22 -4.99
C ALA A 27 -7.62 -27.62 -4.07
N ALA A 28 -6.93 -28.71 -4.40
CA ALA A 28 -5.71 -29.12 -3.69
C ALA A 28 -4.61 -28.05 -3.74
N LEU A 29 -4.44 -27.35 -4.86
CA LEU A 29 -3.47 -26.25 -4.95
C LEU A 29 -3.89 -25.06 -4.08
N VAL A 30 -5.18 -24.73 -4.04
CA VAL A 30 -5.69 -23.65 -3.18
C VAL A 30 -5.52 -23.98 -1.70
N TYR A 31 -5.77 -25.23 -1.28
CA TYR A 31 -5.44 -25.67 0.09
C TYR A 31 -3.94 -25.50 0.40
N LYS A 32 -3.06 -25.90 -0.52
CA LYS A 32 -1.61 -25.69 -0.37
C LYS A 32 -1.20 -24.21 -0.30
N TRP A 33 -1.97 -23.29 -0.88
CA TRP A 33 -1.70 -21.85 -0.75
C TRP A 33 -2.04 -21.31 0.64
N CYS A 34 -2.93 -21.98 1.37
CA CYS A 34 -3.36 -21.63 2.73
C CYS A 34 -2.40 -22.17 3.81
N GLU A 35 -1.42 -22.98 3.42
CA GLU A 35 -0.42 -23.60 4.29
C GLU A 35 0.93 -22.87 4.18
N PRO A 36 1.79 -22.93 5.22
CA PRO A 36 3.15 -22.42 5.13
C PRO A 36 3.90 -23.08 3.95
N PRO A 37 4.54 -22.30 3.06
CA PRO A 37 5.33 -22.89 1.98
C PRO A 37 6.54 -23.63 2.54
N ALA A 38 6.96 -24.70 1.86
CA ALA A 38 8.23 -25.36 2.16
C ALA A 38 9.38 -24.35 2.08
N ASP A 39 10.20 -24.29 3.12
CA ASP A 39 11.41 -23.47 3.14
C ASP A 39 12.64 -24.29 3.56
N ALA A 40 13.81 -23.63 3.58
CA ALA A 40 15.06 -24.31 3.91
C ALA A 40 15.15 -24.78 5.37
N ALA A 41 14.29 -24.26 6.26
CA ALA A 41 14.26 -24.62 7.67
C ALA A 41 13.27 -25.77 7.93
N ASP A 42 12.22 -25.89 7.14
CA ASP A 42 11.24 -26.97 7.21
C ASP A 42 10.76 -27.38 5.80
N PRO A 43 11.53 -28.26 5.13
CA PRO A 43 11.24 -28.71 3.76
C PRO A 43 10.08 -29.71 3.68
N ASP A 44 9.57 -30.21 4.82
CA ASP A 44 8.47 -31.17 4.87
C ASP A 44 7.09 -30.50 4.79
N ASN A 45 7.03 -29.16 4.84
CA ASN A 45 5.79 -28.42 4.67
C ASN A 45 5.19 -28.63 3.26
N SER A 46 3.90 -28.98 3.20
CA SER A 46 3.18 -29.25 1.96
C SER A 46 2.73 -28.00 1.19
N GLY A 47 2.92 -26.81 1.77
CA GLY A 47 2.47 -25.55 1.19
C GLY A 47 3.21 -25.19 -0.09
N ALA A 48 2.49 -24.60 -1.03
CA ALA A 48 3.02 -24.14 -2.30
C ALA A 48 3.19 -22.62 -2.29
N ARG A 49 4.18 -22.08 -3.03
CA ARG A 49 4.29 -20.63 -3.25
C ARG A 49 2.96 -20.08 -3.78
N ASN A 50 2.31 -19.25 -2.97
CA ASN A 50 0.99 -18.72 -3.27
C ASN A 50 1.07 -17.48 -4.17
N PRO A 51 -0.05 -16.99 -4.73
CA PRO A 51 -0.04 -15.83 -5.62
C PRO A 51 0.55 -14.57 -4.98
N LEU A 52 0.31 -14.32 -3.69
CA LEU A 52 0.87 -13.17 -2.98
C LEU A 52 2.39 -13.26 -2.86
N ASP A 53 2.93 -14.46 -2.61
CA ASP A 53 4.39 -14.68 -2.58
C ASP A 53 5.04 -14.35 -3.92
N ARG A 54 4.39 -14.71 -5.03
CA ARG A 54 4.89 -14.44 -6.39
C ARG A 54 4.90 -12.96 -6.71
N VAL A 55 3.84 -12.22 -6.36
CA VAL A 55 3.79 -10.77 -6.51
C VAL A 55 4.87 -10.11 -5.66
N ARG A 56 5.04 -10.54 -4.41
CA ARG A 56 6.09 -10.04 -3.52
C ARG A 56 7.48 -10.28 -4.12
N GLU A 57 7.74 -11.48 -4.64
CA GLU A 57 9.00 -11.83 -5.30
C GLU A 57 9.26 -10.94 -6.53
N LEU A 58 8.24 -10.71 -7.36
CA LEU A 58 8.32 -9.80 -8.50
C LEU A 58 8.67 -8.36 -8.06
N TYR A 59 7.99 -7.85 -7.03
CA TYR A 59 8.29 -6.54 -6.46
C TYR A 59 9.71 -6.45 -5.88
N VAL A 60 10.15 -7.46 -5.13
CA VAL A 60 11.50 -7.47 -4.53
C VAL A 60 12.60 -7.41 -5.59
N ASN A 61 12.41 -8.09 -6.73
CA ASN A 61 13.39 -8.14 -7.81
C ASN A 61 13.36 -6.92 -8.73
N THR A 62 12.22 -6.24 -8.86
CA THR A 62 12.06 -5.08 -9.75
C THR A 62 12.16 -3.74 -9.03
N LYS A 63 11.76 -3.70 -7.76
CA LYS A 63 11.55 -2.48 -6.98
C LYS A 63 10.60 -1.48 -7.63
N ASP A 64 9.79 -1.92 -8.59
CA ASP A 64 8.83 -1.06 -9.28
C ASP A 64 7.53 -0.97 -8.46
N ARG A 65 7.28 0.22 -7.89
CA ARG A 65 6.08 0.50 -7.09
C ARG A 65 4.79 0.33 -7.88
N LYS A 66 4.82 0.50 -9.21
CA LYS A 66 3.64 0.38 -10.07
C LYS A 66 2.91 -0.96 -9.94
N LEU A 67 3.64 -2.02 -9.57
CA LEU A 67 3.05 -3.33 -9.29
C LEU A 67 2.05 -3.30 -8.12
N ILE A 68 2.41 -2.58 -7.05
CA ILE A 68 1.57 -2.44 -5.85
C ILE A 68 0.44 -1.45 -6.13
N ASP A 69 0.75 -0.32 -6.75
CA ASP A 69 -0.23 0.70 -7.11
C ASP A 69 -1.34 0.10 -8.00
N TRP A 70 -0.98 -0.72 -8.99
CA TRP A 70 -1.94 -1.42 -9.84
C TRP A 70 -2.87 -2.34 -9.06
N LEU A 71 -2.34 -3.14 -8.13
CA LEU A 71 -3.15 -4.05 -7.29
C LEU A 71 -4.11 -3.28 -6.38
N CYS A 72 -3.66 -2.20 -5.76
CA CYS A 72 -4.52 -1.35 -4.95
C CYS A 72 -5.64 -0.73 -5.79
N HIS A 73 -5.35 -0.27 -7.01
CA HIS A 73 -6.37 0.25 -7.91
C HIS A 73 -7.40 -0.81 -8.33
N GLN A 74 -7.03 -2.09 -8.47
CA GLN A 74 -8.00 -3.16 -8.73
C GLN A 74 -9.02 -3.33 -7.59
N ALA A 75 -8.65 -2.95 -6.36
CA ALA A 75 -9.53 -2.96 -5.19
C ALA A 75 -10.25 -1.62 -4.96
N GLY A 76 -10.16 -0.66 -5.90
CA GLY A 76 -10.71 0.68 -5.74
C GLY A 76 -9.98 1.55 -4.70
N GLY A 77 -8.78 1.11 -4.28
CA GLY A 77 -7.94 1.78 -3.30
C GLY A 77 -6.64 2.32 -3.91
N PHE A 78 -5.72 2.74 -3.05
CA PHE A 78 -4.39 3.21 -3.40
C PHE A 78 -3.42 2.81 -2.28
N PHE A 79 -2.13 2.72 -2.59
CA PHE A 79 -1.12 2.37 -1.60
C PHE A 79 -0.55 3.62 -0.93
N VAL A 80 -0.46 3.61 0.40
CA VAL A 80 0.29 4.59 1.17
C VAL A 80 1.49 3.90 1.80
N ALA A 81 2.69 4.33 1.44
CA ALA A 81 3.90 3.84 2.08
C ALA A 81 3.94 4.29 3.55
N ASN A 82 4.50 3.47 4.44
CA ASN A 82 4.83 3.91 5.78
C ASN A 82 5.90 5.03 5.73
N PRO A 83 5.97 5.93 6.74
CA PRO A 83 7.05 6.91 6.81
C PRO A 83 8.41 6.23 6.96
N ASP A 84 9.43 6.78 6.30
CA ASP A 84 10.80 6.29 6.42
C ASP A 84 11.38 6.63 7.80
N GLN A 85 12.08 5.67 8.39
CA GLN A 85 12.78 5.87 9.65
C GLN A 85 14.18 6.41 9.39
N ASP A 86 14.28 7.66 8.96
CA ASP A 86 15.58 8.32 8.98
C ASP A 86 15.91 8.74 10.42
N ALA A 87 16.75 7.96 11.09
CA ALA A 87 17.18 8.21 12.46
C ALA A 87 18.04 9.47 12.59
N SER A 88 18.50 10.06 11.48
CA SER A 88 19.39 11.23 11.48
C SER A 88 18.70 12.58 11.66
N ILE A 89 17.37 12.66 11.47
CA ILE A 89 16.63 13.93 11.53
C ILE A 89 16.12 14.19 12.96
N GLU A 90 16.32 15.38 13.51
CA GLU A 90 15.78 15.71 14.83
C GLU A 90 14.24 15.76 14.84
N LEU A 91 13.64 15.53 16.01
CA LEU A 91 12.18 15.40 16.19
C LEU A 91 11.41 16.63 15.68
N ASP A 92 11.83 17.80 16.14
CA ASP A 92 11.19 19.07 15.80
C ASP A 92 11.32 19.35 14.31
N GLU A 93 12.48 19.05 13.73
CA GLU A 93 12.74 19.20 12.31
C GLU A 93 11.84 18.27 11.47
N ARG A 94 11.58 17.04 11.93
CA ARG A 94 10.62 16.13 11.27
C ARG A 94 9.20 16.68 11.30
N VAL A 95 8.69 17.07 12.48
CA VAL A 95 7.33 17.58 12.61
C VAL A 95 7.12 18.83 11.73
N PHE A 96 8.08 19.76 11.76
CA PHE A 96 8.03 20.95 10.91
C PHE A 96 8.08 20.61 9.41
N THR A 97 8.92 19.66 9.02
CA THR A 97 9.06 19.25 7.62
C THR A 97 7.79 18.58 7.10
N GLU A 98 7.24 17.60 7.84
CA GLU A 98 6.00 16.91 7.48
C GLU A 98 4.81 17.88 7.40
N THR A 99 4.65 18.77 8.39
CA THR A 99 3.57 19.76 8.40
C THR A 99 3.66 20.73 7.22
N ARG A 100 4.87 21.23 6.90
CA ARG A 100 5.09 22.10 5.73
C ARG A 100 4.85 21.37 4.42
N GLY A 101 5.23 20.10 4.35
CA GLY A 101 4.94 19.21 3.23
C GLY A 101 3.44 19.13 2.96
N MET A 102 2.64 18.82 3.99
CA MET A 102 1.18 18.77 3.86
C MET A 102 0.57 20.08 3.36
N VAL A 103 1.02 21.23 3.87
CA VAL A 103 0.52 22.54 3.44
C VAL A 103 0.86 22.77 1.96
N ARG A 104 2.08 22.45 1.54
CA ARG A 104 2.49 22.56 0.13
C ARG A 104 1.67 21.64 -0.76
N ASP A 105 1.53 20.36 -0.39
CA ASP A 105 0.81 19.36 -1.18
C ASP A 105 -0.69 19.76 -1.32
N PHE A 106 -1.26 20.38 -0.28
CA PHE A 106 -2.61 20.95 -0.36
C PHE A 106 -2.70 22.15 -1.29
N SER A 107 -1.73 23.07 -1.25
CA SER A 107 -1.67 24.19 -2.20
C SER A 107 -1.54 23.71 -3.64
N GLU A 108 -0.67 22.73 -3.92
CA GLU A 108 -0.50 22.17 -5.27
C GLU A 108 -1.80 21.53 -5.81
N LEU A 109 -2.57 20.87 -4.93
CA LEU A 109 -3.89 20.35 -5.29
C LEU A 109 -4.87 21.47 -5.65
N LEU A 110 -4.92 22.56 -4.86
CA LEU A 110 -5.78 23.71 -5.15
C LEU A 110 -5.40 24.41 -6.45
N ASP A 111 -4.10 24.56 -6.70
CA ASP A 111 -3.58 25.15 -7.94
C ASP A 111 -3.98 24.28 -9.14
N THR A 112 -3.80 22.96 -9.07
CA THR A 112 -4.20 22.02 -10.13
C THR A 112 -5.70 22.11 -10.45
N ILE A 113 -6.55 22.19 -9.41
CA ILE A 113 -8.00 22.36 -9.58
C ILE A 113 -8.32 23.71 -10.23
N THR A 114 -7.66 24.78 -9.81
CA THR A 114 -7.89 26.13 -10.32
C THR A 114 -7.48 26.23 -11.79
N GLU A 115 -6.30 25.73 -12.15
CA GLU A 115 -5.83 25.69 -13.54
C GLU A 115 -6.76 24.89 -14.46
N SER A 116 -7.25 23.73 -13.99
CA SER A 116 -8.21 22.90 -14.75
C SER A 116 -9.53 23.64 -15.03
N LEU A 117 -9.94 24.56 -14.15
CA LEU A 117 -11.16 25.36 -14.33
C LEU A 117 -10.95 26.57 -15.25
N GLU A 118 -9.72 27.06 -15.38
CA GLU A 118 -9.39 28.25 -16.18
C GLU A 118 -9.13 27.92 -17.66
N GLN A 119 -8.61 26.72 -17.97
CA GLN A 119 -8.15 26.37 -19.32
C GLN A 119 -9.23 25.79 -20.23
N THR A 120 -10.28 25.17 -19.67
CA THR A 120 -11.27 24.39 -20.43
C THR A 120 -12.68 24.65 -19.88
N PRO A 121 -13.76 24.59 -20.69
CA PRO A 121 -15.14 24.64 -20.17
C PRO A 121 -15.48 23.33 -19.42
N GLY A 122 -14.88 23.14 -18.24
CA GLY A 122 -15.03 21.96 -17.38
C GLY A 122 -13.75 21.13 -17.27
N ILE A 123 -13.72 20.27 -16.26
CA ILE A 123 -12.60 19.36 -15.97
C ILE A 123 -12.71 18.13 -16.89
N ASP A 124 -11.69 17.89 -17.71
CA ASP A 124 -11.61 16.70 -18.56
C ASP A 124 -11.11 15.46 -17.80
N LYS A 125 -10.99 14.33 -18.51
CA LYS A 125 -10.60 13.06 -17.88
C LYS A 125 -9.14 13.08 -17.41
N ASP A 126 -8.25 13.68 -18.18
CA ASP A 126 -6.82 13.70 -17.88
C ASP A 126 -6.55 14.67 -16.71
N GLU A 127 -7.24 15.81 -16.68
CA GLU A 127 -7.24 16.74 -15.54
C GLU A 127 -7.82 16.09 -14.28
N ALA A 128 -8.92 15.34 -14.39
CA ALA A 128 -9.49 14.60 -13.26
C ALA A 128 -8.52 13.54 -12.71
N ASP A 129 -7.76 12.87 -13.58
CA ASP A 129 -6.72 11.91 -13.19
C ASP A 129 -5.53 12.61 -12.48
N GLN A 130 -5.14 13.81 -12.92
CA GLN A 130 -4.11 14.63 -12.25
C GLN A 130 -4.56 15.11 -10.86
N ILE A 131 -5.78 15.64 -10.74
CA ILE A 131 -6.38 16.03 -9.46
C ILE A 131 -6.44 14.82 -8.53
N ARG A 132 -6.78 13.64 -9.07
CA ARG A 132 -6.79 12.40 -8.31
C ARG A 132 -5.40 12.08 -7.78
N GLU A 133 -4.36 12.15 -8.61
CA GLU A 133 -2.97 11.89 -8.21
C GLU A 133 -2.53 12.81 -7.07
N LYS A 134 -2.70 14.14 -7.23
CA LYS A 134 -2.37 15.12 -6.18
C LYS A 134 -3.11 14.91 -4.88
N TRP A 135 -4.40 14.52 -4.95
CA TRP A 135 -5.17 14.17 -3.77
C TRP A 135 -4.64 12.90 -3.08
N GLN A 136 -4.16 11.91 -3.85
CA GLN A 136 -3.53 10.72 -3.27
C GLN A 136 -2.24 11.07 -2.54
N ASP A 137 -1.40 11.94 -3.13
CA ASP A 137 -0.15 12.39 -2.51
C ASP A 137 -0.40 13.08 -1.16
N LEU A 138 -1.36 14.01 -1.11
CA LEU A 138 -1.72 14.68 0.14
C LEU A 138 -2.23 13.69 1.19
N LYS A 139 -3.14 12.77 0.84
CA LYS A 139 -3.61 11.75 1.77
C LYS A 139 -2.48 10.87 2.28
N ALA A 140 -1.58 10.46 1.39
CA ALA A 140 -0.43 9.63 1.76
C ALA A 140 0.53 10.39 2.70
N SER A 141 0.73 11.69 2.47
CA SER A 141 1.49 12.59 3.33
C SER A 141 0.91 12.65 4.75
N VAL A 142 -0.40 12.91 4.86
CA VAL A 142 -1.11 12.96 6.15
C VAL A 142 -1.13 11.60 6.86
N GLU A 143 -1.44 10.53 6.15
CA GLU A 143 -1.50 9.17 6.72
C GLU A 143 -0.13 8.72 7.23
N ARG A 144 0.96 9.02 6.51
CA ARG A 144 2.33 8.75 6.97
C ARG A 144 2.62 9.42 8.30
N PHE A 145 2.23 10.69 8.44
CA PHE A 145 2.38 11.41 9.69
C PHE A 145 1.55 10.80 10.82
N VAL A 146 0.28 10.43 10.58
CA VAL A 146 -0.56 9.76 11.57
C VAL A 146 0.07 8.44 12.04
N ILE A 147 0.51 7.59 11.11
CA ILE A 147 1.25 6.35 11.43
C ILE A 147 2.50 6.65 12.27
N GLY A 148 3.20 7.75 11.97
CA GLY A 148 4.34 8.19 12.76
C GLY A 148 3.95 8.56 14.19
N CYS A 149 2.83 9.25 14.39
CA CYS A 149 2.29 9.55 15.71
C CYS A 149 1.95 8.26 16.48
N GLU A 150 1.25 7.32 15.85
CA GLU A 150 0.83 6.05 16.45
C GLU A 150 2.01 5.17 16.87
N LYS A 151 3.08 5.16 16.07
CA LYS A 151 4.33 4.44 16.38
C LYS A 151 5.22 5.17 17.38
N GLY A 152 4.79 6.34 17.84
CA GLY A 152 5.49 7.14 18.83
C GLY A 152 6.71 7.89 18.30
N PHE A 153 6.83 8.06 16.98
CA PHE A 153 7.99 8.71 16.36
C PHE A 153 8.12 10.19 16.71
N TYR A 154 7.06 10.81 17.22
CA TYR A 154 7.02 12.21 17.63
C TYR A 154 6.98 12.40 19.17
N HIS A 155 7.29 11.36 19.96
CA HIS A 155 7.35 11.49 21.42
C HIS A 155 8.71 12.05 21.87
N VAL A 156 8.68 13.13 22.66
CA VAL A 156 9.84 13.59 23.43
C VAL A 156 9.92 12.75 24.71
N PRO A 157 11.04 12.06 25.00
CA PRO A 157 11.22 11.44 26.31
C PRO A 157 11.31 12.55 27.37
N HIS A 158 10.32 12.61 28.28
CA HIS A 158 10.40 13.49 29.44
C HIS A 158 11.62 13.09 30.29
N LYS A 159 12.65 13.94 30.33
CA LYS A 159 13.70 13.84 31.34
C LYS A 159 13.08 14.09 32.72
N LYS A 160 13.15 13.08 33.58
CA LYS A 160 12.94 13.22 35.03
C LYS A 160 14.12 13.95 35.66
#